data_AF-A0A952KM94-F1
#
_entry.id   AF-A0A952KM94-F1
#
_cell.length_a   1.000
_cell.length_b   1.000
_cell.length_c   1.000
_cell.angle_alpha   90.00
_cell.angle_beta   90.00
_cell.angle_gamma   90.00
#
_symmetry.space_group_name_H-M   'P 1'
#
loop_
_entity.id
_entity.type
_entity.pdbx_description
1 polymer ?
#
loop_
_entity_poly.entity_id
_entity_poly.type
_entity_poly.pdbx_seq_one_letter_code
_entity_poly.pdbx_strand_id
1 'polypeptide(L)'
;MGEFIQFLWAMVDSTRAALIGLNIVPVIVFGLFVGMIFKRGRSWLKAPMAVAPALIVAGLWPLIYGAQAIWPDFDQIETGIQIVVLYGTAWAIVSVTGLVKGLMSPVDLRRPPVILPIISEG
;
A
#
# COMPACT_ATOMS: atom_id res chain seq x y z
N MET A 1 -21.77 -25.89 17.41
CA MET A 1 -22.28 -24.50 17.45
C MET A 1 -21.44 -23.61 18.38
N GLY A 2 -21.08 -24.07 19.60
CA GLY A 2 -20.29 -23.25 20.55
C GLY A 2 -18.84 -22.94 20.13
N GLU A 3 -18.11 -23.92 19.59
CA GLU A 3 -16.70 -23.75 19.18
C GLU A 3 -16.52 -22.75 18.03
N PHE A 4 -17.43 -22.78 17.04
CA PHE A 4 -17.42 -21.82 15.95
C PHE A 4 -17.67 -20.38 16.44
N ILE A 5 -18.59 -20.20 17.39
CA ILE A 5 -18.85 -18.89 18.00
C ILE A 5 -17.65 -18.42 18.83
N GLN A 6 -17.01 -19.32 19.59
CA GLN A 6 -15.78 -19.01 20.34
C GLN A 6 -14.63 -18.63 19.40
N PHE A 7 -14.49 -19.32 18.27
CA PHE A 7 -13.54 -18.98 17.21
C PHE A 7 -13.81 -17.57 16.66
N LEU A 8 -15.07 -17.21 16.38
CA LEU A 8 -15.42 -15.86 15.91
C LEU A 8 -15.07 -14.79 16.94
N TRP A 9 -15.31 -15.04 18.23
CA TRP A 9 -14.90 -14.10 19.29
C TRP A 9 -13.38 -13.96 19.37
N ALA A 10 -12.64 -15.06 19.31
CA ALA A 10 -11.17 -15.04 19.28
C ALA A 10 -10.63 -14.27 18.06
N MET A 11 -11.27 -14.41 16.89
CA MET A 11 -10.94 -13.62 15.70
C MET A 11 -11.19 -12.13 15.89
N VAL A 12 -12.29 -11.75 16.55
CA VAL A 12 -12.59 -10.34 16.86
C VAL A 12 -11.56 -9.76 17.83
N ASP A 13 -11.21 -10.48 18.88
CA ASP A 13 -10.21 -10.03 19.86
C ASP A 13 -8.82 -9.91 19.23
N SER A 14 -8.42 -10.89 18.43
CA SER A 14 -7.16 -10.84 17.68
C SER A 14 -7.14 -9.68 16.67
N THR A 15 -8.27 -9.41 16.00
CA THR A 15 -8.38 -8.25 15.09
C THR A 15 -8.25 -6.93 15.85
N ARG A 16 -8.86 -6.80 17.03
CA ARG A 16 -8.74 -5.59 17.85
C ARG A 16 -7.33 -5.38 18.35
N ALA A 17 -6.67 -6.43 18.85
CA ALA A 17 -5.27 -6.39 19.25
C ALA A 17 -4.37 -5.94 18.09
N ALA A 18 -4.57 -6.55 16.91
CA ALA A 18 -3.84 -6.22 15.69
C ALA A 18 -3.92 -4.73 15.34
N LEU A 19 -5.11 -4.13 15.46
CA LEU A 19 -5.32 -2.72 15.13
C LEU A 19 -4.69 -1.75 16.15
N ILE A 20 -4.61 -2.13 17.43
CA ILE A 20 -3.98 -1.30 18.47
C ILE A 20 -2.46 -1.27 18.31
N GLY A 21 -1.86 -2.41 17.95
CA GLY A 21 -0.41 -2.52 17.72
C GLY A 21 0.07 -1.97 16.37
N LEU A 22 -0.85 -1.54 15.50
CA LEU A 22 -0.53 -1.23 14.11
C LEU A 22 0.14 0.14 13.95
N ASN A 23 1.43 0.15 13.58
CA ASN A 23 2.10 1.38 13.16
C ASN A 23 2.00 1.57 11.64
N ILE A 24 1.08 2.44 11.21
CA ILE A 24 0.79 2.69 9.79
C ILE A 24 1.78 3.70 9.17
N VAL A 25 2.47 4.50 9.98
CA VAL A 25 3.29 5.63 9.50
C VAL A 25 4.36 5.23 8.48
N PRO A 26 5.18 4.18 8.72
CA PRO A 26 6.20 3.77 7.74
C PRO A 26 5.57 3.34 6.40
N VAL A 27 4.43 2.65 6.44
CA VAL A 27 3.72 2.21 5.22
C VAL A 27 3.22 3.41 4.42
N ILE A 28 2.73 4.46 5.06
CA ILE A 28 2.30 5.67 4.36
C ILE A 28 3.48 6.30 3.63
N VAL A 29 4.61 6.49 4.31
CA VAL A 29 5.80 7.12 3.75
C VAL A 29 6.33 6.34 2.55
N PHE A 30 6.55 5.03 2.71
CA PHE A 30 7.04 4.20 1.61
C PHE A 30 5.99 4.00 0.51
N GLY A 31 4.71 3.93 0.85
CA GLY A 31 3.60 3.84 -0.11
C GLY A 31 3.54 5.07 -1.02
N LEU A 32 3.68 6.27 -0.44
CA LEU A 32 3.77 7.51 -1.20
C LEU A 32 5.01 7.53 -2.09
N PHE A 33 6.17 7.16 -1.55
CA PHE A 33 7.43 7.10 -2.30
C PHE A 33 7.35 6.15 -3.51
N VAL A 34 6.85 4.94 -3.30
CA VAL A 34 6.63 3.95 -4.37
C VAL A 34 5.58 4.46 -5.37
N GLY A 35 4.48 5.04 -4.91
CA GLY A 35 3.46 5.64 -5.77
C GLY A 35 4.00 6.81 -6.62
N MET A 36 4.94 7.58 -6.09
CA MET A 36 5.57 8.70 -6.78
C MET A 36 6.63 8.26 -7.78
N ILE A 37 7.41 7.22 -7.50
CA ILE A 37 8.47 6.77 -8.41
C ILE A 37 7.88 5.98 -9.59
N PHE A 38 6.99 5.04 -9.32
CA PHE A 38 6.51 4.15 -10.35
C PHE A 38 5.35 4.76 -11.15
N LYS A 39 5.29 4.43 -12.45
CA LYS A 39 4.16 4.84 -13.33
C LYS A 39 2.86 4.14 -12.91
N ARG A 40 1.71 4.72 -13.26
CA ARG A 40 0.39 4.09 -13.08
C ARG A 40 0.39 2.69 -13.73
N GLY A 41 -0.07 1.68 -13.00
CA GLY A 41 0.01 0.28 -13.43
C GLY A 41 -0.45 -0.68 -12.34
N ARG A 42 0.07 -1.91 -12.32
CA ARG A 42 -0.27 -2.94 -11.33
C ARG A 42 0.19 -2.56 -9.91
N SER A 43 -0.57 -1.72 -9.20
CA SER A 43 -0.25 -1.22 -7.86
C SER A 43 -0.10 -2.34 -6.82
N TRP A 44 -0.84 -3.44 -6.98
CA TRP A 44 -0.78 -4.60 -6.09
C TRP A 44 0.58 -5.32 -6.14
N LEU A 45 1.28 -5.28 -7.28
CA LEU A 45 2.66 -5.80 -7.39
C LEU A 45 3.70 -4.88 -6.74
N LYS A 46 3.35 -3.61 -6.53
CA LYS A 46 4.25 -2.59 -5.97
C LYS A 46 4.06 -2.39 -4.47
N ALA A 47 2.87 -2.71 -3.95
CA ALA A 47 2.58 -2.66 -2.53
C ALA A 47 3.61 -3.43 -1.66
N PRO A 48 4.11 -4.63 -2.05
CA PRO A 48 5.18 -5.31 -1.31
C PRO A 48 6.45 -4.46 -1.17
N MET A 49 6.78 -3.64 -2.18
CA MET A 49 7.96 -2.76 -2.15
C MET A 49 7.80 -1.61 -1.14
N ALA A 50 6.57 -1.28 -0.74
CA ALA A 50 6.31 -0.34 0.34
C ALA A 50 6.21 -1.03 1.70
N VAL A 51 5.59 -2.21 1.75
CA VAL A 51 5.38 -2.98 3.00
C VAL A 51 6.71 -3.52 3.54
N ALA A 52 7.57 -4.09 2.70
CA ALA A 52 8.84 -4.68 3.15
C ALA A 52 9.74 -3.69 3.92
N PRO A 53 10.10 -2.51 3.36
CA PRO A 53 10.87 -1.52 4.11
C PRO A 53 10.09 -0.92 5.29
N ALA A 54 8.77 -0.83 5.20
CA ALA A 54 7.94 -0.38 6.32
C ALA A 54 8.00 -1.31 7.52
N LEU A 55 7.98 -2.64 7.30
CA LEU A 55 8.14 -3.63 8.37
C LEU A 55 9.53 -3.56 9.01
N ILE A 56 10.57 -3.35 8.21
CA ILE A 56 11.93 -3.16 8.73
C ILE A 56 12.00 -1.93 9.62
N VAL A 57 11.48 -0.79 9.15
CA VAL A 57 11.46 0.45 9.93
C VAL A 57 10.61 0.30 11.19
N ALA A 58 9.44 -0.34 11.09
CA ALA A 58 8.56 -0.58 12.24
C ALA A 58 9.25 -1.46 13.29
N GLY A 59 9.95 -2.52 12.88
CA GLY A 59 10.64 -3.41 13.82
C GLY A 59 11.89 -2.80 14.46
N LEU A 60 12.54 -1.87 13.76
CA LEU A 60 13.69 -1.12 14.28
C LEU A 60 13.28 0.14 15.06
N TRP A 61 12.03 0.60 14.94
CA TRP A 61 11.51 1.82 15.58
C TRP A 61 11.78 1.89 17.10
N PRO A 62 11.60 0.79 17.88
CA PRO A 62 11.85 0.82 19.31
C PRO A 62 13.32 1.10 19.69
N LEU A 63 14.28 0.80 18.81
CA LEU A 63 15.71 1.05 19.06
C LEU A 63 16.00 2.55 19.27
N ILE A 64 15.21 3.42 18.65
CA ILE A 64 15.34 4.88 18.78
C ILE A 64 15.05 5.32 20.22
N TYR A 65 14.23 4.57 20.95
CA TYR A 65 13.86 4.84 22.34
C TYR A 65 14.67 4.01 23.34
N GLY A 66 15.74 3.34 22.89
CA GLY A 66 16.58 2.48 23.73
C GLY A 66 15.94 1.13 24.10
N ALA A 67 14.84 0.74 23.45
CA ALA A 67 14.23 -0.58 23.59
C ALA A 67 14.84 -1.58 22.59
N GLN A 68 14.53 -2.86 22.73
CA GLN A 68 14.98 -3.89 21.79
C GLN A 68 14.16 -3.88 20.49
N ALA A 69 14.75 -4.32 19.39
CA ALA A 69 14.04 -4.49 18.13
C ALA A 69 12.95 -5.56 18.28
N ILE A 70 11.74 -5.26 17.76
CA ILE A 70 10.58 -6.14 17.85
C ILE A 70 10.23 -6.56 16.42
N TRP A 71 10.52 -7.81 16.10
CA TRP A 71 10.19 -8.36 14.78
C TRP A 71 8.78 -8.95 14.77
N PRO A 72 8.04 -8.85 13.65
CA PRO A 72 6.73 -9.49 13.53
C PRO A 72 6.85 -11.00 13.70
N ASP A 73 6.01 -11.57 14.55
CA ASP A 73 5.91 -13.01 14.75
C ASP A 73 4.93 -13.61 13.74
N PHE A 74 5.45 -14.26 12.70
CA PHE A 74 4.65 -14.78 11.60
C PHE A 74 3.77 -15.99 11.95
N ASP A 75 3.99 -16.60 13.12
CA ASP A 75 3.17 -17.73 13.58
C ASP A 75 1.87 -17.25 14.27
N GLN A 76 1.76 -15.95 14.58
CA GLN A 76 0.58 -15.37 15.22
C GLN A 76 -0.44 -14.84 14.21
N ILE A 77 -1.72 -15.19 14.42
CA ILE A 77 -2.84 -14.69 13.61
C ILE A 77 -2.90 -13.16 13.62
N GLU A 78 -2.62 -12.54 14.77
CA GLU A 78 -2.60 -11.09 14.93
C GLU A 78 -1.66 -10.43 13.91
N THR A 79 -0.41 -10.93 13.82
CA THR A 79 0.59 -10.46 12.86
C THR A 79 0.12 -10.65 11.42
N GLY A 80 -0.54 -11.77 11.12
CA GLY A 80 -1.15 -12.02 9.81
C GLY A 80 -2.17 -10.94 9.44
N ILE A 81 -3.07 -10.61 10.36
CA ILE A 81 -4.06 -9.53 10.18
C ILE A 81 -3.36 -8.18 9.98
N GLN A 82 -2.36 -7.86 10.81
CA GLN A 82 -1.59 -6.62 10.68
C GLN A 82 -0.94 -6.49 9.30
N ILE A 83 -0.25 -7.53 8.81
CA ILE A 83 0.41 -7.52 7.50
C ILE A 83 -0.60 -7.32 6.37
N VAL A 84 -1.77 -7.96 6.44
CA VAL A 84 -2.84 -7.79 5.45
C VAL A 84 -3.36 -6.36 5.43
N VAL A 85 -3.57 -5.76 6.60
CA VAL A 85 -4.02 -4.36 6.71
C VAL A 85 -2.95 -3.40 6.19
N LEU A 86 -1.68 -3.61 6.52
CA LEU A 86 -0.56 -2.82 6.01
C LEU A 86 -0.45 -2.94 4.49
N TYR A 87 -0.62 -4.14 3.95
CA TYR A 87 -0.62 -4.38 2.51
C TYR A 87 -1.78 -3.66 1.80
N GLY A 88 -3.01 -3.78 2.33
CA GLY A 88 -4.17 -3.06 1.81
C GLY A 88 -3.97 -1.55 1.84
N THR A 89 -3.39 -1.02 2.91
CA THR A 89 -3.07 0.39 3.06
C THR A 89 -2.02 0.84 2.05
N ALA A 90 -0.91 0.10 1.91
CA ALA A 90 0.13 0.38 0.92
C ALA A 90 -0.45 0.39 -0.50
N TRP A 91 -1.28 -0.60 -0.82
CA TRP A 91 -1.93 -0.71 -2.13
C TRP A 91 -2.84 0.49 -2.42
N ALA A 92 -3.64 0.92 -1.44
CA ALA A 92 -4.51 2.08 -1.57
C ALA A 92 -3.70 3.35 -1.85
N ILE A 93 -2.64 3.59 -1.07
CA ILE A 93 -1.77 4.79 -1.20
C ILE A 93 -1.07 4.82 -2.55
N VAL A 94 -0.45 3.70 -2.96
CA VAL A 94 0.22 3.59 -4.26
C VAL A 94 -0.77 3.83 -5.40
N SER A 95 -2.00 3.30 -5.29
CA SER A 95 -3.05 3.46 -6.30
C SER A 95 -3.55 4.91 -6.39
N VAL A 96 -3.84 5.54 -5.27
CA VAL A 96 -4.29 6.95 -5.22
C VAL A 96 -3.20 7.86 -5.77
N THR A 97 -1.94 7.67 -5.37
CA THR A 97 -0.81 8.46 -5.88
C THR A 97 -0.67 8.32 -7.40
N GLY A 98 -0.81 7.10 -7.93
CA GLY A 98 -0.81 6.85 -9.37
C GLY A 98 -1.99 7.49 -10.11
N LEU A 99 -3.17 7.56 -9.49
CA LEU A 99 -4.34 8.25 -10.03
C LEU A 99 -4.12 9.77 -10.08
N VAL A 100 -3.66 10.37 -8.98
CA VAL A 100 -3.35 11.81 -8.88
C VAL A 100 -2.35 12.22 -9.94
N LYS A 101 -1.27 11.47 -10.12
CA LYS A 101 -0.28 11.72 -11.19
C LYS A 101 -0.88 11.64 -12.60
N GLY A 102 -1.84 10.74 -12.80
CA GLY A 102 -2.55 10.62 -14.08
C GLY A 102 -3.45 11.81 -14.36
N LEU A 103 -4.10 12.37 -13.33
CA LEU A 103 -4.93 13.57 -13.45
C LEU A 103 -4.09 14.84 -13.66
N MET A 104 -2.89 14.88 -13.07
CA MET A 104 -1.96 16.02 -13.20
C MET A 104 -1.10 15.96 -14.47
N SER A 105 -1.07 14.82 -15.17
CA SER A 105 -0.43 14.76 -16.49
C SER A 105 -1.22 15.67 -17.42
N PRO A 106 -0.63 16.73 -17.97
CA PRO A 106 -1.34 17.59 -18.91
C PRO A 106 -1.89 16.72 -20.04
N VAL A 107 -3.14 16.99 -20.41
CA VAL A 107 -3.77 16.47 -21.63
C VAL A 107 -2.72 16.52 -22.73
N ASP A 108 -2.39 15.35 -23.26
CA ASP A 108 -1.32 15.16 -24.24
C ASP A 108 -1.72 15.87 -25.54
N LEU A 109 -1.44 17.17 -25.62
CA LEU A 109 -1.55 18.00 -26.82
C LEU A 109 -0.49 17.63 -27.88
N ARG A 110 0.27 16.55 -27.68
CA ARG A 110 1.24 16.00 -28.65
C ARG A 110 0.61 15.12 -29.74
N ARG A 111 -0.71 15.18 -29.97
CA ARG A 111 -1.21 14.72 -31.26
C ARG A 111 -0.91 15.84 -32.27
N PRO A 112 0.07 15.69 -33.17
CA PRO A 112 0.17 16.64 -34.28
C PRO A 112 -1.19 16.63 -34.99
N PRO A 113 -1.71 17.79 -35.41
CA PRO A 113 -2.91 17.81 -36.23
C PRO A 113 -2.64 16.88 -37.42
N VAL A 114 -3.48 15.87 -37.59
CA VAL A 114 -3.47 15.05 -38.80
C VAL A 114 -3.86 16.01 -39.91
N ILE A 115 -2.86 16.55 -40.61
CA ILE A 115 -3.08 17.33 -41.82
C ILE A 115 -3.59 16.31 -42.84
N LEU A 116 -4.91 16.18 -42.93
CA LEU A 116 -5.55 15.45 -44.00
C LEU A 116 -5.20 16.20 -45.30
N PRO A 117 -4.51 15.57 -46.27
CA PRO A 117 -4.41 16.17 -47.60
C PRO A 117 -5.83 16.23 -48.17
N ILE A 118 -6.35 17.44 -48.31
CA ILE A 118 -7.54 17.70 -49.11
C ILE A 118 -7.13 17.36 -50.54
N ILE A 119 -7.46 16.14 -50.98
CA ILE A 119 -7.34 15.76 -52.38
C ILE A 119 -8.39 16.60 -53.12
N SER A 120 -7.94 17.73 -53.64
CA SER A 120 -8.64 18.52 -54.63
C SER A 120 -8.16 18.04 -56.00
N GLU A 121 -8.88 17.12 -56.61
CA GLU A 121 -8.83 16.93 -58.06
C GLU A 121 -10.27 16.82 -58.57
N GLY A 122 -10.69 17.91 -59.22
CA GLY A 122 -11.76 17.93 -60.21
C GLY A 122 -11.17 18.03 -61.60
#